data_AF-A0A091CK37-F1
#
_entry.id   AF-A0A091CK37-F1
#
_cell.length_a   1.000
_cell.length_b   1.000
_cell.length_c   1.000
_cell.angle_alpha   90.00
_cell.angle_beta   90.00
_cell.angle_gamma   90.00
#
_symmetry.space_group_name_H-M   'P 1'
#
loop_
_entity.id
_entity.type
_entity.pdbx_description
1 polymer ?
#
loop_
_entity_poly.entity_id
_entity_poly.type
_entity_poly.pdbx_seq_one_letter_code
_entity_poly.pdbx_strand_id
1 'polypeptide(L)'
;MELVLMCKDKPTEILLNTVKDNVPFQIQKLTEEKYQVEQCVDEASIAVQNTKKPTLTLKVTLTSPIIRDELEKKDGENVVMMKDTPELLDRQKCLNTSASLRHAKWFQALRQVMEGSASGIQLPEGPGLHDPCEPDPTDALSYVTVQQKEDITHGTQHALRLSAFGQTYKVLEMDPIPSSKPFQKYS
;
A
#
# COMPACT_ATOMS: atom_id res chain seq x y z
N MET A 1 4.14 -10.16 14.43
CA MET A 1 4.05 -9.00 13.51
C MET A 1 4.41 -9.48 12.12
N GLU A 2 3.84 -8.88 11.07
CA GLU A 2 4.10 -9.27 9.68
C GLU A 2 4.49 -8.05 8.85
N LEU A 3 5.47 -8.23 7.95
CA LEU A 3 5.90 -7.26 6.95
C LEU A 3 6.00 -7.92 5.59
N VAL A 4 5.90 -7.10 4.55
CA VAL A 4 6.00 -7.55 3.16
C VAL A 4 7.12 -6.79 2.48
N LEU A 5 8.09 -7.52 1.94
CA LEU A 5 9.17 -6.95 1.14
C LEU A 5 8.79 -7.02 -0.34
N MET A 6 8.58 -5.86 -0.97
CA MET A 6 8.30 -5.77 -2.40
C MET A 6 9.59 -5.79 -3.21
N CYS A 7 9.82 -6.89 -3.92
CA CYS A 7 10.95 -7.11 -4.81
C CYS A 7 10.64 -6.58 -6.22
N LYS A 8 11.63 -5.95 -6.86
CA LYS A 8 11.54 -5.53 -8.26
C LYS A 8 11.28 -6.72 -9.18
N ASP A 9 12.09 -7.77 -9.02
CA ASP A 9 12.00 -9.03 -9.77
C ASP A 9 11.36 -10.13 -8.93
N LYS A 10 11.01 -11.28 -9.55
CA LYS A 10 10.44 -12.43 -8.82
C LYS A 10 11.43 -12.88 -7.72
N PRO A 11 11.00 -12.99 -6.46
CA PRO A 11 11.87 -13.41 -5.40
C PRO A 11 12.27 -14.88 -5.60
N THR A 12 13.57 -15.14 -5.47
CA THR A 12 14.19 -16.46 -5.61
C THR A 12 14.72 -16.93 -4.27
N GLU A 13 15.04 -18.21 -4.16
CA GLU A 13 15.71 -18.75 -2.97
C GLU A 13 17.07 -18.06 -2.71
N ILE A 14 17.79 -17.68 -3.77
CA ILE A 14 19.05 -16.92 -3.66
C ILE A 14 18.81 -15.57 -2.98
N LEU A 15 17.75 -14.85 -3.38
CA LEU A 15 17.39 -13.59 -2.76
C LEU A 15 17.01 -13.80 -1.28
N LEU A 16 16.25 -14.85 -0.96
CA LEU A 16 15.85 -15.15 0.42
C LEU A 16 17.06 -15.43 1.31
N ASN A 17 18.01 -16.25 0.85
CA ASN A 17 19.28 -16.51 1.52
C ASN A 17 20.09 -15.22 1.70
N THR A 18 20.19 -14.42 0.64
CA THR A 18 20.92 -13.14 0.69
C THR A 18 20.34 -12.21 1.75
N VAL A 19 19.00 -12.10 1.82
CA VAL A 19 18.36 -11.24 2.81
C VAL A 19 18.55 -11.81 4.22
N LYS A 20 18.37 -13.13 4.41
CA LYS A 20 18.61 -13.79 5.70
C LYS A 20 20.03 -13.54 6.21
N ASP A 21 21.03 -13.65 5.35
CA ASP A 21 22.43 -13.46 5.75
C ASP A 21 22.77 -11.99 6.03
N ASN A 22 22.15 -11.04 5.33
CA ASN A 22 22.44 -9.61 5.48
C ASN A 22 21.67 -8.91 6.60
N VAL A 23 20.43 -9.33 6.89
CA VAL A 23 19.57 -8.69 7.89
C VAL A 23 20.21 -8.61 9.29
N PRO A 24 20.85 -9.67 9.82
CA PRO A 24 21.54 -9.61 11.12
C PRO A 24 22.58 -8.49 11.19
N PHE A 25 23.39 -8.34 10.13
CA PHE A 25 24.42 -7.30 10.06
C PHE A 25 23.84 -5.89 10.03
N GLN A 26 22.66 -5.70 9.42
CA GLN A 26 22.01 -4.39 9.40
C GLN A 26 21.35 -4.05 10.74
N ILE A 27 20.74 -5.03 11.42
CA ILE A 27 20.14 -4.84 12.74
C ILE A 27 21.22 -4.45 13.76
N GLN A 28 22.38 -5.10 13.73
CA GLN A 28 23.47 -4.82 14.66
C GLN A 28 24.00 -3.37 14.57
N LYS A 29 23.83 -2.69 13.43
CA LYS A 29 24.20 -1.27 13.28
C LYS A 29 23.23 -0.32 13.99
N LEU A 30 22.01 -0.78 14.28
CA LEU A 30 20.94 0.03 14.85
C LEU A 30 20.71 -0.26 16.34
N THR A 31 21.01 -1.48 16.78
CA THR A 31 20.79 -1.93 18.15
C THR A 31 21.80 -3.00 18.58
N GLU A 32 22.15 -3.01 19.86
CA GLU A 32 22.99 -4.05 20.49
C GLU A 32 22.22 -5.34 20.79
N GLU A 33 20.90 -5.32 20.61
CA GLU A 33 20.04 -6.47 20.88
C GLU A 33 20.29 -7.62 19.89
N LYS A 34 20.26 -8.85 20.42
CA LYS A 34 20.45 -10.06 19.63
C LYS A 34 19.13 -10.56 19.07
N TYR A 35 19.11 -10.76 17.76
CA TYR A 35 17.98 -11.34 17.03
C TYR A 35 18.41 -12.64 16.34
N GLN A 36 17.50 -13.61 16.30
CA GLN A 36 17.63 -14.82 15.52
C GLN A 36 16.89 -14.63 14.20
N VAL A 37 17.52 -15.01 13.08
CA VAL A 37 16.95 -14.87 11.74
C VAL A 37 16.93 -16.24 11.08
N GLU A 38 15.74 -16.73 10.79
CA GLU A 38 15.51 -18.01 10.11
C GLU A 38 14.74 -17.77 8.81
N GLN A 39 15.06 -18.54 7.77
CA GLN A 39 14.33 -18.48 6.51
C GLN A 39 13.42 -19.69 6.35
N CYS A 40 12.32 -19.49 5.65
CA CYS A 40 11.40 -20.53 5.26
C CYS A 40 11.08 -20.39 3.77
N VAL A 41 11.69 -21.28 2.97
CA VAL A 41 11.60 -21.28 1.50
C VAL A 41 10.15 -21.53 1.05
N ASP A 42 9.48 -22.51 1.65
CA ASP A 42 8.07 -22.84 1.38
C ASP A 42 7.13 -21.67 1.64
N GLU A 43 7.52 -20.77 2.54
CA GLU A 43 6.73 -19.61 2.89
C GLU A 43 7.19 -18.31 2.23
N ALA A 44 8.22 -18.37 1.38
CA ALA A 44 8.86 -17.20 0.79
C ALA A 44 9.23 -16.11 1.83
N SER A 45 9.59 -16.51 3.05
CA SER A 45 9.67 -15.60 4.18
C SER A 45 10.86 -15.83 5.09
N ILE A 46 11.17 -14.81 5.87
CA ILE A 46 12.20 -14.79 6.91
C ILE A 46 11.52 -14.41 8.23
N ALA A 47 11.80 -15.17 9.29
CA ALA A 47 11.35 -14.92 10.64
C ALA A 47 12.51 -14.30 11.44
N VAL A 48 12.26 -13.11 12.00
CA VAL A 48 13.18 -12.40 12.89
C VAL A 48 12.60 -12.47 14.30
N GLN A 49 13.35 -13.07 15.22
CA GLN A 49 12.91 -13.29 16.60
C GLN A 49 13.86 -12.61 17.59
N ASN A 50 13.33 -11.94 18.60
CA ASN A 50 14.15 -11.45 19.71
C ASN A 50 14.56 -12.61 20.64
N THR A 51 15.64 -12.42 21.38
CA THR A 51 16.15 -13.43 22.33
C THR A 51 15.59 -13.28 23.75
N LYS A 52 14.81 -12.22 24.02
CA LYS A 52 14.21 -11.92 25.33
C LYS A 52 12.80 -12.51 25.43
N LYS A 53 12.34 -12.82 26.64
CA LYS A 53 10.96 -13.24 26.90
C LYS A 53 10.08 -12.03 27.27
N PRO A 54 8.85 -11.90 26.74
CA PRO A 54 8.22 -12.78 25.74
C PRO A 54 8.85 -12.65 24.35
N THR A 55 8.87 -13.76 23.61
CA THR A 55 9.46 -13.81 22.28
C THR A 55 8.56 -13.11 21.26
N LEU A 56 9.06 -12.02 20.70
CA LEU A 56 8.47 -11.28 19.60
C LEU A 56 8.99 -11.87 18.29
N THR A 57 8.07 -12.28 17.42
CA THR A 57 8.37 -12.76 16.06
C THR A 57 7.86 -11.77 15.03
N LEU A 58 8.77 -11.32 14.18
CA LEU A 58 8.51 -10.55 12.97
C LEU A 58 8.68 -11.44 11.76
N LYS A 59 7.61 -11.69 11.02
CA LYS A 59 7.66 -12.43 9.76
C LYS A 59 7.74 -11.46 8.59
N VAL A 60 8.77 -11.58 7.77
CA VAL A 60 8.97 -10.77 6.56
C VAL A 60 8.79 -11.67 5.35
N THR A 61 7.76 -11.44 4.55
CA THR A 61 7.48 -12.25 3.35
C THR A 61 7.89 -11.49 2.09
N LEU A 62 8.61 -12.14 1.19
CA LEU A 62 9.07 -11.56 -0.07
C LEU A 62 8.00 -11.77 -1.14
N THR A 63 7.70 -10.74 -1.92
CA THR A 63 6.76 -10.81 -3.05
C THR A 63 7.16 -9.84 -4.15
N SER A 64 6.64 -10.01 -5.37
CA SER A 64 6.89 -9.10 -6.49
C SER A 64 5.59 -8.80 -7.24
N PRO A 65 5.37 -7.56 -7.71
CA PRO A 65 4.23 -7.22 -8.56
C PRO A 65 4.23 -8.00 -9.89
N ILE A 66 5.38 -8.47 -10.37
CA ILE A 66 5.49 -9.27 -11.61
C ILE A 66 4.77 -10.62 -11.48
N ILE A 67 4.76 -11.22 -10.28
CA ILE A 67 4.06 -12.49 -10.03
C ILE A 67 2.54 -12.32 -10.27
N ARG A 68 2.02 -11.13 -10.01
CA ARG A 68 0.61 -10.77 -10.19
C ARG A 68 0.27 -10.48 -11.66
N ASP A 69 1.10 -9.69 -12.35
CA ASP A 69 0.84 -9.31 -13.75
C ASP A 69 0.76 -10.52 -14.71
N GLU A 70 1.42 -11.63 -14.36
CA GLU A 70 1.36 -12.89 -15.12
C GLU A 70 0.08 -13.71 -14.91
N LEU A 71 -0.70 -13.46 -13.85
CA LEU A 71 -2.02 -14.07 -13.70
C LEU A 71 -3.07 -13.34 -14.53
N GLU A 72 -2.99 -12.01 -14.60
CA GLU A 72 -3.94 -11.19 -15.37
C GLU A 72 -3.80 -11.39 -16.89
N LYS A 73 -2.65 -11.90 -17.37
CA LYS A 73 -2.41 -12.29 -18.78
C LYS A 73 -2.83 -13.72 -19.14
N LYS A 74 -3.26 -14.55 -18.18
CA LYS A 74 -3.59 -15.98 -18.40
C LYS A 74 -4.99 -16.27 -18.92
N ASP A 75 -5.85 -15.25 -19.08
CA ASP A 75 -7.20 -15.40 -19.66
C ASP A 75 -7.24 -15.26 -21.20
N GLY A 76 -6.09 -15.06 -21.85
CA GLY A 76 -6.04 -14.63 -23.25
C GLY A 76 -5.69 -15.69 -24.29
N GLU A 77 -4.61 -16.47 -24.16
CA GLU A 77 -4.08 -17.24 -25.29
C GLU A 77 -3.16 -18.40 -24.85
N ASN A 78 -3.09 -19.40 -25.74
CA ASN A 78 -2.61 -20.78 -25.60
C ASN A 78 -1.40 -21.10 -24.70
N VAL A 79 -1.51 -22.29 -24.11
CA VAL A 79 -0.60 -23.01 -23.22
C VAL A 79 0.85 -23.06 -23.73
N VAL A 80 1.75 -22.41 -23.00
CA VAL A 80 3.12 -22.92 -22.81
C VAL A 80 3.32 -23.12 -21.31
N MET A 81 3.20 -24.38 -20.88
CA MET A 81 3.65 -24.83 -19.57
C MET A 81 5.17 -24.64 -19.52
N MET A 82 5.64 -23.46 -19.12
CA MET A 82 7.01 -23.33 -18.65
C MET A 82 7.05 -23.97 -17.27
N LYS A 83 7.70 -25.15 -17.24
CA LYS A 83 8.06 -25.90 -16.05
C LYS A 83 8.52 -24.95 -14.94
N ASP A 84 8.02 -25.19 -13.74
CA ASP A 84 8.60 -24.67 -12.50
C ASP A 84 10.12 -24.88 -12.54
N THR A 85 10.86 -23.80 -12.77
CA THR A 85 12.28 -23.79 -12.48
C THR A 85 12.40 -23.88 -10.96
N PRO A 86 13.23 -24.80 -10.43
CA PRO A 86 13.31 -25.12 -8.99
C PRO A 86 13.82 -23.98 -8.09
N GLU A 87 13.95 -22.76 -8.61
CA GLU A 87 14.48 -21.58 -7.90
C GLU A 87 13.41 -20.57 -7.48
N LEU A 88 12.14 -20.77 -7.91
CA LEU A 88 11.05 -19.84 -7.64
C LEU A 88 10.37 -20.17 -6.30
N LEU A 89 10.23 -19.17 -5.43
CA LEU A 89 9.49 -19.31 -4.17
C LEU A 89 7.98 -19.50 -4.42
N ASP A 90 7.26 -20.09 -3.46
CA ASP A 90 5.85 -20.46 -3.61
C ASP A 90 4.99 -19.28 -4.09
N ARG A 91 4.48 -19.44 -5.31
CA ARG A 91 3.71 -18.43 -6.03
C ARG A 91 2.41 -18.07 -5.30
N GLN A 92 1.74 -19.05 -4.71
CA GLN A 92 0.46 -18.89 -4.03
C GLN A 92 0.62 -18.05 -2.76
N LYS A 93 1.71 -18.26 -2.02
CA LYS A 93 2.04 -17.52 -0.80
C LYS A 93 2.38 -16.06 -1.08
N CYS A 94 3.21 -15.81 -2.11
CA CYS A 94 3.55 -14.46 -2.56
C CYS A 94 2.30 -13.64 -2.92
N LEU A 95 1.31 -14.29 -3.54
CA LEU A 95 0.04 -13.68 -3.92
C LEU A 95 -0.87 -13.40 -2.72
N ASN A 96 -0.97 -14.33 -1.76
CA ASN A 96 -1.74 -14.16 -0.53
C ASN A 96 -1.20 -13.04 0.38
N THR A 97 0.11 -12.80 0.34
CA THR A 97 0.73 -11.68 1.05
C THR A 97 0.54 -10.35 0.31
N SER A 98 0.70 -10.34 -1.02
CA SER A 98 0.38 -9.16 -1.85
C SER A 98 -1.10 -8.75 -1.69
N ALA A 99 -1.95 -9.75 -1.48
CA ALA A 99 -3.34 -9.62 -1.08
C ALA A 99 -3.54 -8.92 0.27
N SER A 100 -2.68 -9.17 1.27
CA SER A 100 -2.74 -8.49 2.57
C SER A 100 -2.29 -7.02 2.51
N LEU A 101 -1.48 -6.63 1.52
CA LEU A 101 -1.17 -5.22 1.22
C LEU A 101 -2.36 -4.44 0.64
N ARG A 102 -3.47 -5.12 0.27
CA ARG A 102 -4.69 -4.47 -0.25
C ARG A 102 -5.43 -3.61 0.79
N HIS A 103 -4.97 -3.55 2.03
CA HIS A 103 -5.64 -2.78 3.08
C HIS A 103 -5.35 -1.28 3.05
N ALA A 104 -4.31 -0.82 2.33
CA ALA A 104 -4.13 0.61 2.10
C ALA A 104 -4.82 1.03 0.80
N LYS A 105 -6.16 0.98 0.78
CA LYS A 105 -6.95 1.66 -0.26
C LYS A 105 -6.99 3.17 0.00
N TRP A 106 -5.85 3.76 0.35
CA TRP A 106 -5.74 5.15 0.73
C TRP A 106 -6.25 6.06 -0.39
N PHE A 107 -6.04 5.68 -1.66
CA PHE A 107 -6.63 6.37 -2.81
C PHE A 107 -8.16 6.34 -2.82
N GLN A 108 -8.77 5.19 -2.47
CA GLN A 108 -10.23 5.09 -2.37
C GLN A 108 -10.75 5.91 -1.20
N ALA A 109 -10.09 5.84 -0.04
CA ALA A 109 -10.46 6.61 1.15
C ALA A 109 -10.32 8.12 0.91
N LEU A 110 -9.22 8.56 0.32
CA LEU A 110 -8.99 9.96 -0.07
C LEU A 110 -10.10 10.43 -1.02
N ARG A 111 -10.44 9.61 -2.02
CA ARG A 111 -11.53 9.92 -2.96
C ARG A 111 -12.87 10.08 -2.25
N GLN A 112 -13.20 9.19 -1.30
CA GLN A 112 -14.44 9.29 -0.52
C GLN A 112 -14.49 10.56 0.33
N VAL A 113 -13.39 10.92 0.99
CA VAL A 113 -13.28 12.18 1.75
C VAL A 113 -13.46 13.40 0.85
N MET A 114 -12.85 13.36 -0.33
CA MET A 114 -12.99 14.42 -1.33
C MET A 114 -14.43 14.52 -1.84
N GLU A 115 -15.08 13.41 -2.15
CA GLU A 115 -16.48 13.36 -2.59
C GLU A 115 -17.42 13.92 -1.51
N GLY A 116 -17.24 13.52 -0.25
CA GLY A 116 -18.01 14.04 0.88
C GLY A 116 -17.84 15.55 1.07
N SER A 117 -16.60 16.04 1.07
CA SER A 117 -16.31 17.47 1.20
C SER A 117 -16.77 18.27 -0.02
N ALA A 118 -16.61 17.74 -1.23
CA ALA A 118 -17.08 18.38 -2.48
C ALA A 118 -18.60 18.49 -2.56
N SER A 119 -19.32 17.58 -1.89
CA SER A 119 -20.79 17.59 -1.78
C SER A 119 -21.32 18.70 -0.85
N GLY A 120 -20.44 19.42 -0.15
CA GLY A 120 -20.80 20.54 0.70
C GLY A 120 -21.25 20.14 2.10
N ILE A 121 -20.74 19.03 2.64
CA ILE A 121 -21.11 18.54 3.97
C ILE A 121 -20.86 19.59 5.08
N GLN A 122 -19.88 20.47 4.89
CA GLN A 122 -19.50 21.54 5.82
C GLN A 122 -20.26 22.86 5.62
N LEU A 123 -20.97 23.04 4.50
CA LEU A 123 -21.68 24.29 4.20
C LEU A 123 -22.81 24.55 5.19
N PRO A 124 -23.31 25.79 5.34
CA PRO A 124 -24.33 26.13 6.35
C PRO A 124 -25.62 25.29 6.28
N GLU A 125 -26.00 24.83 5.09
CA GLU A 125 -27.17 23.96 4.85
C GLU A 125 -26.82 22.45 4.89
N GLY A 126 -25.55 22.11 5.10
CA GLY A 126 -25.05 20.75 5.18
C GLY A 126 -25.26 20.13 6.57
N PRO A 127 -25.14 18.80 6.70
CA PRO A 127 -25.31 18.11 7.97
C PRO A 127 -24.18 18.40 8.99
N GLY A 128 -23.10 19.07 8.57
CA GLY A 128 -21.95 19.38 9.43
C GLY A 128 -21.12 18.14 9.77
N LEU A 129 -20.13 18.31 10.65
CA LEU A 129 -19.30 17.22 11.14
C LEU A 129 -19.51 17.06 12.64
N HIS A 130 -20.30 16.07 13.03
CA HIS A 130 -20.59 15.83 14.44
C HIS A 130 -19.34 15.38 15.22
N ASP A 131 -19.07 16.04 16.35
CA ASP A 131 -18.01 15.61 17.27
C ASP A 131 -18.50 14.46 18.17
N PRO A 132 -17.96 13.24 18.06
CA PRO A 132 -18.37 12.11 18.89
C PRO A 132 -17.86 12.20 20.34
N CYS A 133 -16.98 13.15 20.66
CA CYS A 133 -16.43 13.34 22.00
C CYS A 133 -17.26 14.29 22.85
N GLU A 134 -18.17 15.06 22.25
CA GLU A 134 -19.08 15.96 22.96
C GLU A 134 -20.41 15.26 23.27
N PRO A 135 -20.97 15.45 24.48
CA PRO A 135 -22.24 14.83 24.85
C PRO A 135 -23.43 15.48 24.15
N ASP A 136 -23.33 16.79 23.85
CA ASP A 136 -24.34 17.56 23.13
C ASP A 136 -24.02 17.60 21.63
N PRO A 137 -25.03 17.62 20.73
CA PRO A 137 -24.80 17.66 19.28
C PRO A 137 -24.00 18.89 18.85
N THR A 138 -22.70 18.70 18.66
CA THR A 138 -21.73 19.77 18.41
C THR A 138 -21.09 19.58 17.04
N ASP A 139 -21.15 20.60 16.18
CA ASP A 139 -20.40 20.62 14.94
C ASP A 139 -18.92 20.90 15.23
N ALA A 140 -18.08 19.92 14.94
CA ALA A 140 -16.62 19.99 15.04
C ALA A 140 -16.03 21.09 14.15
N LEU A 141 -16.78 21.60 13.17
CA LEU A 141 -16.35 22.68 12.28
C LEU A 141 -17.02 24.03 12.59
N SER A 142 -17.62 24.17 13.77
CA SER A 142 -18.31 25.40 14.20
C SER A 142 -17.39 26.63 14.24
N TYR A 143 -16.09 26.46 14.49
CA TYR A 143 -15.10 27.54 14.50
C TYR A 143 -14.65 27.99 13.10
N VAL A 144 -15.01 27.25 12.05
CA VAL A 144 -14.62 27.56 10.67
C VAL A 144 -15.64 28.51 10.05
N THR A 145 -15.15 29.62 9.49
CA THR A 145 -16.01 30.61 8.85
C THR A 145 -16.70 30.06 7.59
N VAL A 146 -17.82 30.67 7.20
CA VAL A 146 -18.54 30.30 5.97
C VAL A 146 -17.63 30.40 4.75
N GLN A 147 -16.84 31.48 4.64
CA GLN A 147 -15.89 31.64 3.54
C GLN A 147 -14.86 30.51 3.49
N GLN A 148 -14.28 30.13 4.63
CA GLN A 148 -13.33 29.02 4.68
C GLN A 148 -13.98 27.68 4.30
N LYS A 149 -15.24 27.45 4.69
CA LYS A 149 -16.01 26.26 4.30
C LYS A 149 -16.24 26.22 2.79
N GLU A 150 -16.56 27.36 2.18
CA GLU A 150 -16.70 27.49 0.72
C GLU A 150 -15.38 27.27 -0.01
N ASP A 151 -14.29 27.87 0.47
CA ASP A 151 -12.95 27.73 -0.12
C ASP A 151 -12.47 26.27 -0.08
N ILE A 152 -12.68 25.58 1.04
CA ILE A 152 -12.38 24.14 1.19
C ILE A 152 -13.22 23.32 0.22
N THR A 153 -14.52 23.60 0.13
CA THR A 153 -15.44 22.88 -0.77
C THR A 153 -15.00 23.06 -2.23
N HIS A 154 -14.74 24.30 -2.64
CA HIS A 154 -14.27 24.64 -3.98
C HIS A 154 -12.93 23.98 -4.31
N GLY A 155 -11.95 24.08 -3.40
CA GLY A 155 -10.64 23.45 -3.54
C GLY A 155 -10.76 21.94 -3.68
N THR A 156 -11.63 21.32 -2.88
CA THR A 156 -11.86 19.87 -2.94
C THR A 156 -12.53 19.44 -4.24
N GLN A 157 -13.52 20.19 -4.74
CA GLN A 157 -14.12 19.94 -6.04
C GLN A 157 -13.08 19.99 -7.16
N HIS A 158 -12.16 20.96 -7.11
CA HIS A 158 -11.06 21.03 -8.07
C HIS A 158 -10.13 19.81 -7.97
N ALA A 159 -9.74 19.43 -6.75
CA ALA A 159 -8.89 18.27 -6.50
C ALA A 159 -9.54 16.96 -6.97
N LEU A 160 -10.85 16.80 -6.80
CA LEU A 160 -11.59 15.63 -7.28
C LEU A 160 -11.57 15.52 -8.81
N ARG A 161 -11.71 16.66 -9.53
CA ARG A 161 -11.56 16.70 -10.99
C ARG A 161 -10.14 16.30 -11.40
N LEU A 162 -9.12 16.86 -10.76
CA LEU A 162 -7.72 16.48 -11.03
C LEU A 162 -7.50 14.98 -10.85
N SER A 163 -8.03 14.40 -9.77
CA SER A 163 -7.93 12.96 -9.51
C SER A 163 -8.62 12.12 -10.60
N ALA A 164 -9.83 12.51 -11.02
CA ALA A 164 -10.57 11.82 -12.09
C ALA A 164 -9.82 11.82 -13.44
N PHE A 165 -9.03 12.86 -13.72
CA PHE A 165 -8.21 12.96 -14.94
C PHE A 165 -6.78 12.43 -14.77
N GLY A 166 -6.51 11.61 -13.74
CA GLY A 166 -5.19 11.00 -13.51
C GLY A 166 -4.11 12.00 -13.08
N GLN A 167 -4.50 13.20 -12.63
CA GLN A 167 -3.61 14.27 -12.18
C GLN A 167 -3.49 14.34 -10.65
N THR A 168 -3.68 13.22 -9.95
CA THR A 168 -3.58 13.16 -8.48
C THR A 168 -2.22 13.63 -7.96
N TYR A 169 -1.14 13.54 -8.76
CA TYR A 169 0.17 14.09 -8.39
C TYR A 169 0.12 15.61 -8.10
N LYS A 170 -0.74 16.37 -8.80
CA LYS A 170 -0.94 17.80 -8.53
C LYS A 170 -1.64 18.06 -7.21
N VAL A 171 -2.58 17.19 -6.84
CA VAL A 171 -3.28 17.23 -5.55
C VAL A 171 -2.31 16.96 -4.40
N LEU A 172 -1.36 16.03 -4.61
CA LEU A 172 -0.37 15.63 -3.63
C LEU A 172 0.88 16.53 -3.62
N GLU A 173 0.94 17.54 -4.48
CA GLU A 173 2.11 18.40 -4.68
C GLU A 173 3.40 17.61 -4.96
N MET A 174 3.28 16.57 -5.79
CA MET A 174 4.38 15.69 -6.18
C MET A 174 4.67 15.81 -7.68
N ASP A 175 5.89 15.43 -8.06
CA ASP A 175 6.23 15.20 -9.45
C ASP A 175 5.42 14.02 -10.05
N PRO A 176 5.09 14.07 -11.36
CA PRO A 176 4.40 12.98 -12.00
C PRO A 176 5.27 11.72 -12.00
N ILE A 177 4.66 10.60 -11.59
CA ILE A 177 5.32 9.29 -11.63
C ILE A 177 5.59 8.93 -13.09
N PRO A 178 6.81 8.47 -13.45
CA PRO A 178 7.12 8.06 -14.81
C PRO A 178 6.13 7.02 -15.34
N SER A 179 5.41 7.34 -16.42
CA SER A 179 4.47 6.40 -17.05
C SER A 179 5.24 5.32 -17.80
N SER A 180 5.02 4.05 -17.45
CA SER A 180 5.58 2.89 -18.16
C SER A 180 4.75 2.43 -19.36
N LYS A 181 3.62 3.09 -19.66
CA LYS A 181 2.73 2.69 -20.76
C LYS A 181 2.91 3.60 -21.98
N PRO A 182 3.20 3.05 -23.18
CA PRO A 182 3.09 3.82 -24.41
C PRO A 182 1.63 4.26 -24.61
N PHE A 183 1.44 5.53 -24.92
CA PHE A 183 0.14 6.12 -25.23
C PHE A 183 -0.52 5.34 -26.38
N GLN A 184 -1.51 4.49 -26.10
CA GLN A 184 -2.40 3.99 -27.15
C GLN A 184 -3.27 5.17 -27.59
N LYS A 185 -2.90 5.77 -28.71
CA LYS A 185 -3.78 6.67 -29.46
C LYS A 185 -5.00 5.84 -29.88
N TYR A 186 -6.17 6.17 -29.36
CA TYR A 186 -7.41 5.76 -29.99
C TYR A 186 -7.51 6.57 -31.30
N SER A 187 -7.28 5.90 -32.43
CA SER A 187 -7.66 6.34 -33.77
C SER A 187 -9.01 5.76 -34.13
#